data_AF-A0A3C1EHF1-F1
#
_entry.id   AF-A0A3C1EHF1-F1
#
_cell.length_a   1.000
_cell.length_b   1.000
_cell.length_c   1.000
_cell.angle_alpha   90.00
_cell.angle_beta   90.00
_cell.angle_gamma   90.00
#
_symmetry.space_group_name_H-M   'P 1'
#
loop_
_entity.id
_entity.type
_entity.pdbx_description
1 polymer ?
#
loop_
_entity_poly.entity_id
_entity_poly.type
_entity_poly.pdbx_seq_one_letter_code
_entity_poly.pdbx_strand_id
1 'polypeptide(L)'
;PALDILQLLSKKGARLSYCDPYVPEVREGGMTLSASPFSAATLRKADCVVIVTDHAAFDYKMIAREAKAIVDTRNALKGHGGRKIIKL
;
A
#
# COMPACT_ATOMS: atom_id res chain seq x y z
N PRO A 1 -0.90 1.48 13.72
CA PRO A 1 -1.94 1.13 12.73
C PRO A 1 -1.46 0.34 11.50
N ALA A 2 -0.36 0.73 10.83
CA ALA A 2 0.07 0.03 9.60
C ALA A 2 0.36 -1.46 9.83
N LEU A 3 1.01 -1.79 10.95
CA LEU A 3 1.27 -3.17 11.39
C LEU A 3 -0.01 -3.95 11.66
N ASP A 4 -0.99 -3.34 12.33
CA ASP A 4 -2.29 -3.97 12.61
C ASP A 4 -3.03 -4.32 11.31
N ILE A 5 -3.01 -3.41 10.33
CA ILE A 5 -3.62 -3.63 9.01
C ILE A 5 -2.92 -4.79 8.29
N LEU A 6 -1.58 -4.81 8.29
CA LEU A 6 -0.80 -5.91 7.70
C LEU A 6 -1.13 -7.26 8.37
N GLN A 7 -1.18 -7.31 9.70
CA GLN A 7 -1.56 -8.53 10.42
C GLN A 7 -2.98 -8.99 10.08
N LEU A 8 -3.95 -8.07 10.07
CA LEU A 8 -5.35 -8.40 9.76
C LEU A 8 -5.52 -8.93 8.34
N LEU A 9 -4.84 -8.32 7.36
CA LEU A 9 -4.86 -8.79 5.97
C LEU A 9 -4.17 -10.16 5.83
N SER A 10 -3.02 -10.35 6.50
CA SER A 10 -2.32 -11.64 6.54
C SER A 10 -3.21 -12.75 7.12
N LYS A 11 -3.87 -12.49 8.27
CA LYS A 11 -4.82 -13.42 8.90
C LYS A 11 -6.04 -13.74 8.03
N LYS A 12 -6.41 -12.85 7.11
CA LYS A 12 -7.47 -13.06 6.11
C LYS A 12 -6.97 -13.78 4.85
N GLY A 13 -5.71 -14.19 4.79
CA GLY A 13 -5.13 -14.92 3.68
C GLY A 13 -4.65 -14.04 2.51
N ALA A 14 -4.49 -12.73 2.72
CA ALA A 14 -3.97 -11.86 1.68
C ALA A 14 -2.48 -12.15 1.40
N ARG A 15 -2.09 -12.15 0.13
CA ARG A 15 -0.68 -12.15 -0.28
C ARG A 15 -0.14 -10.73 -0.18
N LEU A 16 0.75 -10.49 0.77
CA LEU A 16 1.25 -9.15 1.06
C LEU A 16 2.54 -8.84 0.30
N SER A 17 2.65 -7.59 -0.12
CA SER A 17 3.91 -6.95 -0.51
C SER A 17 3.94 -5.59 0.16
N TYR A 18 5.09 -5.22 0.71
CA TYR A 18 5.27 -4.03 1.52
C TYR A 18 6.22 -3.07 0.83
N CYS A 19 6.04 -1.77 1.01
CA CYS A 19 6.95 -0.76 0.52
C CYS A 19 6.97 0.42 1.49
N ASP A 20 8.14 0.74 2.00
CA ASP A 20 8.39 1.94 2.81
C ASP A 20 9.83 2.38 2.55
N PRO A 21 10.06 3.67 2.22
CA PRO A 21 11.40 4.16 1.90
C PRO A 21 12.33 4.24 3.12
N TYR A 22 11.79 4.20 4.34
CA TYR A 22 12.53 4.35 5.59
C TYR A 22 12.67 3.04 6.37
N VAL A 23 11.82 2.05 6.08
CA VAL A 23 11.79 0.76 6.78
C VAL A 23 12.00 -0.37 5.77
N PRO A 24 13.21 -0.94 5.67
CA PRO A 24 13.52 -1.96 4.66
C PRO A 24 12.95 -3.35 4.99
N GLU A 25 12.62 -3.61 6.25
CA GLU A 25 12.06 -4.89 6.68
C GLU A 25 11.10 -4.68 7.87
N VAL A 26 9.98 -5.41 7.85
CA VAL A 26 9.02 -5.48 8.94
C VAL A 26 8.99 -6.90 9.48
N ARG A 27 9.10 -7.05 10.80
CA ARG A 27 8.94 -8.33 11.51
C ARG A 27 7.85 -8.16 12.56
N GLU A 28 6.72 -8.84 12.36
CA GLU A 28 5.55 -8.63 13.19
C GLU A 28 4.66 -9.88 13.20
N GLY A 29 4.26 -10.37 14.39
CA GLY A 29 3.32 -11.49 14.52
C GLY A 29 3.74 -12.78 13.80
N GLY A 30 5.04 -13.06 13.71
CA GLY A 30 5.60 -14.23 13.00
C GLY A 30 5.73 -14.06 11.48
N MET A 31 5.38 -12.88 10.95
CA MET A 31 5.56 -12.52 9.55
C MET A 31 6.81 -11.65 9.39
N THR A 32 7.62 -11.95 8.37
CA THR A 32 8.72 -11.10 7.92
C THR A 32 8.45 -10.65 6.49
N LEU A 33 8.39 -9.34 6.28
CA LEU A 33 8.22 -8.73 4.95
C LEU A 33 9.39 -7.79 4.67
N SER A 34 10.11 -8.06 3.57
CA SER A 34 11.10 -7.13 3.03
C SER A 34 10.42 -6.11 2.11
N ALA A 35 10.89 -4.87 2.16
CA ALA A 35 10.40 -3.81 1.30
C ALA A 35 10.63 -4.16 -0.18
N SER A 36 9.57 -4.10 -0.96
CA SER A 36 9.58 -4.26 -2.40
C SER A 36 9.89 -2.92 -3.08
N PRO A 37 10.53 -2.92 -4.25
CA PRO A 37 10.77 -1.69 -5.00
C PRO A 37 9.46 -0.98 -5.35
N PHE A 38 9.41 0.33 -5.13
CA PHE A 38 8.32 1.17 -5.59
C PHE A 38 8.44 1.37 -7.11
N SER A 39 7.53 0.78 -7.88
CA SER A 39 7.50 0.92 -9.34
C SER A 39 6.10 0.68 -9.89
N ALA A 40 5.84 1.19 -11.10
CA ALA A 40 4.60 0.89 -11.83
C ALA A 40 4.38 -0.61 -12.07
N ALA A 41 5.46 -1.38 -12.22
CA ALA A 41 5.38 -2.83 -12.38
C ALA A 41 4.91 -3.52 -11.08
N THR A 42 5.42 -3.07 -9.93
CA THR A 42 4.98 -3.55 -8.61
C THR A 42 3.50 -3.21 -8.37
N LEU A 43 3.10 -1.97 -8.66
CA LEU A 43 1.72 -1.52 -8.49
C LEU A 43 0.71 -2.31 -9.34
N ARG A 44 1.05 -2.59 -10.60
CA ARG A 44 0.19 -3.36 -11.52
C ARG A 44 0.01 -4.82 -11.14
N LYS A 45 0.95 -5.40 -10.39
CA LYS A 45 0.85 -6.79 -9.91
C LYS A 45 -0.16 -6.93 -8.76
N ALA A 46 -0.38 -5.87 -7.98
CA ALA A 46 -1.32 -5.88 -6.88
C ALA A 46 -2.77 -5.74 -7.38
N ASP A 47 -3.68 -6.48 -6.78
CA ASP A 47 -5.12 -6.30 -7.02
C ASP A 47 -5.66 -5.10 -6.25
N CYS A 48 -5.06 -4.78 -5.10
CA CYS A 48 -5.39 -3.62 -4.29
C CYS A 48 -4.11 -3.03 -3.67
N VAL A 49 -4.00 -1.70 -3.71
CA VAL A 49 -2.97 -0.92 -3.01
C VAL A 49 -3.61 -0.22 -1.82
N VAL A 50 -3.00 -0.32 -0.63
CA VAL A 50 -3.51 0.34 0.58
C VAL A 50 -2.49 1.37 1.04
N ILE A 51 -2.90 2.64 1.13
CA ILE A 51 -2.06 3.72 1.65
C ILE A 51 -2.30 3.80 3.14
N VAL A 52 -1.36 3.26 3.92
CA VAL A 52 -1.43 3.20 5.39
C VAL A 52 -0.58 4.25 6.09
N THR A 53 0.40 4.82 5.38
CA THR A 53 1.28 5.91 5.84
C THR A 53 1.47 6.87 4.67
N ASP A 54 1.38 8.17 4.93
CA ASP A 54 1.61 9.20 3.91
C ASP A 54 3.08 9.62 3.93
N HIS A 55 3.85 9.12 2.97
CA HIS A 55 5.25 9.51 2.76
C HIS A 55 5.36 10.36 1.51
N ALA A 56 5.95 11.57 1.63
CA ALA A 56 6.17 12.47 0.51
C ALA A 56 7.08 11.90 -0.59
N ALA A 57 7.83 10.83 -0.29
CA ALA A 57 8.70 10.14 -1.24
C ALA A 57 7.93 9.37 -2.35
N PHE A 58 6.63 9.13 -2.18
CA PHE A 58 5.84 8.39 -3.16
C PHE A 58 5.21 9.29 -4.22
N ASP A 59 5.27 8.84 -5.47
CA ASP A 59 4.50 9.43 -6.56
C ASP A 59 3.05 8.93 -6.52
N TYR A 60 2.20 9.67 -5.80
CA TYR A 60 0.77 9.36 -5.69
C TYR A 60 0.01 9.44 -7.02
N LYS A 61 0.49 10.23 -8.00
CA LYS A 61 -0.10 10.24 -9.34
C LYS A 61 0.17 8.93 -10.06
N MET A 62 1.37 8.36 -9.90
CA MET A 62 1.68 7.01 -10.40
C MET A 62 0.82 5.95 -9.71
N ILE A 63 0.66 6.02 -8.39
CA ILE A 63 -0.23 5.09 -7.65
C ILE A 63 -1.65 5.17 -8.22
N ALA A 64 -2.21 6.38 -8.33
CA ALA A 64 -3.55 6.62 -8.87
C ALA A 64 -3.72 6.07 -10.30
N ARG A 65 -2.67 6.18 -11.13
CA ARG A 65 -2.70 5.72 -12.53
C ARG A 65 -2.58 4.20 -12.64
N GLU A 66 -1.58 3.61 -11.99
CA GLU A 66 -1.13 2.24 -12.25
C GLU A 66 -1.82 1.18 -11.39
N ALA A 67 -2.31 1.53 -10.20
CA ALA A 67 -3.01 0.58 -9.33
C ALA A 67 -4.41 0.24 -9.86
N LYS A 68 -4.82 -1.03 -9.69
CA LYS A 68 -6.14 -1.54 -10.10
C LYS A 68 -7.24 -1.05 -9.16
N ALA A 69 -7.02 -1.12 -7.86
CA ALA A 69 -7.86 -0.57 -6.79
C ALA A 69 -6.99 0.03 -5.69
N ILE A 70 -7.50 1.08 -5.04
CA ILE A 70 -6.78 1.81 -4.00
C ILE A 70 -7.70 2.05 -2.81
N VAL A 71 -7.20 1.74 -1.61
CA VAL A 71 -7.77 2.15 -0.34
C VAL A 71 -6.84 3.18 0.29
N ASP A 72 -7.33 4.41 0.43
CA ASP A 72 -6.58 5.53 0.98
C ASP A 72 -7.11 5.84 2.38
N THR A 73 -6.35 5.43 3.41
CA THR A 73 -6.69 5.69 4.82
C THR A 73 -6.03 6.97 5.35
N ARG A 74 -5.37 7.75 4.48
CA ARG A 74 -4.57 8.92 4.84
C ARG A 74 -4.97 10.18 4.09
N ASN A 75 -5.92 10.07 3.16
CA ASN A 75 -6.30 11.12 2.23
C ASN A 75 -5.10 11.63 1.40
N ALA A 76 -4.12 10.77 1.15
CA ALA A 76 -2.93 11.09 0.34
C ALA A 76 -3.29 11.33 -1.14
N LEU A 77 -4.42 10.77 -1.60
CA LEU A 77 -4.98 10.96 -2.93
C LEU A 77 -6.00 12.10 -2.98
N LYS A 78 -5.87 13.11 -2.13
CA LYS A 78 -6.68 14.33 -2.24
C LYS A 78 -6.57 14.92 -3.66
N GLY A 79 -7.70 15.32 -4.22
CA GLY A 79 -7.79 15.79 -5.61
C GLY A 79 -7.79 14.70 -6.69
N HIS A 80 -7.50 13.45 -6.34
CA HIS A 80 -7.70 12.30 -7.23
C HIS A 80 -9.03 11.61 -6.88
N GLY A 81 -9.76 11.18 -7.91
CA GLY A 81 -11.06 10.52 -7.77
C GLY A 81 -11.25 9.44 -8.83
N GLY A 82 -12.31 8.64 -8.65
CA GLY A 82 -12.66 7.56 -9.58
C GLY A 82 -13.15 6.32 -8.83
N ARG A 83 -13.87 5.44 -9.54
CA ARG A 83 -14.49 4.23 -8.95
C ARG A 83 -13.49 3.29 -8.26
N LYS A 84 -12.21 3.35 -8.64
CA LYS A 84 -11.15 2.52 -8.09
C LYS A 84 -10.48 3.08 -6.83
N ILE A 85 -10.81 4.30 -6.40
CA ILE A 85 -10.23 4.94 -5.22
C ILE A 85 -11.28 5.02 -4.13
N ILE A 86 -11.07 4.27 -3.04
CA ILE A 86 -11.90 4.30 -1.84
C ILE A 86 -11.12 5.09 -0.78
N LYS A 87 -11.74 6.13 -0.25
CA LYS A 87 -11.19 6.96 0.83
C LYS A 87 -11.95 6.64 2.11
N LEU A 88 -11.22 6.46 3.20
CA LEU A 88 -11.78 6.20 4.54
C LEU A 88 -11.58 7.41 5.46
#